data_AF-A0A4Q2YP36-F1
#
_entry.id   AF-A0A4Q2YP36-F1
#
_cell.length_a   1.000
_cell.length_b   1.000
_cell.length_c   1.000
_cell.angle_alpha   90.00
_cell.angle_beta   90.00
_cell.angle_gamma   90.00
#
_symmetry.space_group_name_H-M   'P 1'
#
loop_
_entity.id
_entity.type
_entity.pdbx_description
1 polymer ?
#
loop_
_entity_poly.entity_id
_entity_poly.type
_entity_poly.pdbx_seq_one_letter_code
_entity_poly.pdbx_strand_id
1 'polypeptide(L)'
;MSAVAVAPEPVEVAPAPPPPQENVVLPALRSDLLITQQLYEGRTYYVIKDPVSLQYFRLTAEDYYLATLFDGRRSFGQIRDLYVGHFPHVRLEYSQEDLNERVQRFANDLALLQFLQIQGQRLKARYEAARLNKAKKGTFYNAVNKLF
;
A
#
# COMPACT_ATOMS: atom_id res chain seq x y z
N MET A 1 1.13 -49.63 -48.32
CA MET A 1 0.63 -48.28 -48.03
C MET A 1 0.42 -48.18 -46.53
N SER A 2 1.29 -47.48 -45.81
CA SER A 2 1.14 -47.21 -44.38
C SER A 2 1.66 -45.80 -44.13
N ALA A 3 0.74 -44.84 -44.11
CA ALA A 3 1.04 -43.46 -43.75
C ALA A 3 1.12 -43.37 -42.22
N VAL A 4 2.32 -43.13 -41.70
CA VAL A 4 2.55 -42.80 -40.30
C VAL A 4 2.04 -41.38 -40.09
N ALA A 5 0.97 -41.25 -39.31
CA ALA A 5 0.50 -39.96 -38.82
C ALA A 5 1.53 -39.45 -37.80
N VAL A 6 2.33 -38.48 -38.22
CA VAL A 6 3.18 -37.68 -37.34
C VAL A 6 2.26 -36.81 -36.50
N ALA A 7 2.19 -37.08 -35.19
CA ALA A 7 1.52 -36.22 -34.23
C ALA A 7 2.15 -34.82 -34.28
N PRO A 8 1.38 -33.73 -34.22
CA PRO A 8 1.96 -32.40 -34.09
C PRO A 8 2.66 -32.33 -32.72
N GLU A 9 3.96 -32.03 -32.74
CA GLU A 9 4.72 -31.76 -31.53
C GLU A 9 4.07 -30.60 -30.75
N PRO A 10 4.05 -30.65 -29.41
CA PRO A 10 3.52 -29.55 -28.62
C PRO A 10 4.40 -28.32 -28.86
N VAL A 11 3.82 -27.31 -29.50
CA VAL A 11 4.44 -25.99 -29.64
C VAL A 11 4.68 -25.48 -28.22
N GLU A 12 5.94 -25.50 -27.79
CA GLU A 12 6.40 -24.92 -26.54
C GLU A 12 6.17 -23.41 -26.65
N VAL A 13 5.01 -22.98 -26.16
CA VAL A 13 4.61 -21.57 -26.10
C VAL A 13 5.63 -20.88 -25.20
N ALA A 14 6.58 -20.16 -25.81
CA ALA A 14 7.46 -19.24 -25.11
C ALA A 14 6.60 -18.42 -24.11
N PRO A 15 7.03 -18.28 -22.84
CA PRO A 15 6.21 -17.61 -21.85
C PRO A 15 5.84 -16.23 -22.39
N ALA A 16 4.54 -15.99 -22.53
CA ALA A 16 4.02 -14.71 -23.02
C ALA A 16 4.72 -13.59 -22.22
N PRO A 17 5.07 -12.46 -22.87
CA PRO A 17 5.66 -11.35 -22.14
C PRO A 17 4.77 -11.02 -20.95
N PRO A 18 5.35 -10.80 -19.75
CA PRO A 18 4.58 -10.54 -18.55
C PRO A 18 3.59 -9.40 -18.83
N PRO A 19 2.35 -9.50 -18.32
CA PRO A 19 1.32 -8.50 -18.61
C PRO A 19 1.85 -7.09 -18.32
N PRO A 20 1.46 -6.06 -19.10
CA PRO A 20 2.03 -4.71 -18.99
C PRO A 20 2.05 -4.14 -17.57
N GLN A 21 1.12 -4.58 -16.73
CA GLN A 21 0.99 -4.20 -15.32
C GLN A 21 2.22 -4.57 -14.48
N GLU A 22 2.94 -5.65 -14.81
CA GLU A 22 4.03 -6.20 -14.01
C GLU A 22 5.21 -5.23 -13.83
N ASN A 23 5.42 -4.36 -14.82
CA ASN A 23 6.50 -3.37 -14.85
C ASN A 23 6.06 -1.97 -14.36
N VAL A 24 4.80 -1.79 -13.95
CA VAL A 24 4.30 -0.48 -13.50
C VAL A 24 4.80 -0.19 -12.08
N VAL A 25 5.53 0.92 -11.91
CA VAL A 25 5.97 1.40 -10.59
C VAL A 25 4.80 2.04 -9.87
N LEU A 26 4.51 1.57 -8.65
CA LEU A 26 3.42 2.10 -7.83
C LEU A 26 3.91 3.29 -6.99
N PRO A 27 3.05 4.31 -6.73
CA PRO A 27 3.40 5.44 -5.88
C PRO A 27 3.79 5.02 -4.46
N ALA A 28 4.63 5.82 -3.80
CA ALA A 28 5.02 5.58 -2.42
C ALA A 28 3.88 5.84 -1.43
N LEU A 29 3.88 5.16 -0.30
CA LEU A 29 3.06 5.51 0.85
C LEU A 29 3.50 6.87 1.43
N ARG A 30 2.54 7.69 1.85
CA ARG A 30 2.78 9.00 2.47
C ARG A 30 3.63 8.88 3.73
N SER A 31 4.72 9.66 3.77
CA SER A 31 5.67 9.66 4.88
C SER A 31 5.15 10.30 6.18
N ASP A 32 4.05 11.06 6.12
CA ASP A 32 3.45 11.75 7.27
C ASP A 32 2.42 10.90 8.03
N LEU A 33 2.05 9.73 7.50
CA LEU A 33 1.15 8.80 8.18
C LEU A 33 1.79 8.28 9.47
N LEU A 34 1.05 8.40 10.58
CA LEU A 34 1.51 7.89 11.88
C LEU A 34 0.95 6.49 12.08
N ILE A 35 1.83 5.49 12.13
CA ILE A 35 1.44 4.09 12.27
C ILE A 35 1.83 3.58 13.65
N THR A 36 0.91 2.89 14.33
CA THR A 36 1.16 2.29 15.65
C THR A 36 0.66 0.85 15.68
N GLN A 37 1.50 -0.06 16.15
CA GLN A 37 1.12 -1.45 16.37
C GLN A 37 0.24 -1.59 17.61
N GLN A 38 -0.83 -2.38 17.51
CA GLN A 38 -1.74 -2.69 18.61
C GLN A 38 -2.04 -4.19 18.61
N LEU A 39 -2.07 -4.77 19.81
CA LEU A 39 -2.51 -6.15 20.01
C LEU A 39 -3.96 -6.14 20.49
N TYR A 40 -4.85 -6.82 19.78
CA TYR A 40 -6.26 -6.93 20.12
C TYR A 40 -6.73 -8.38 19.91
N GLU A 41 -7.30 -9.00 20.96
CA GLU A 41 -7.75 -10.40 20.94
C GLU A 41 -6.68 -11.38 20.42
N GLY A 42 -5.41 -11.16 20.81
CA GLY A 42 -4.28 -11.99 20.38
C GLY A 42 -3.86 -11.80 18.92
N ARG A 43 -4.48 -10.85 18.19
CA ARG A 43 -4.12 -10.50 16.81
C ARG A 43 -3.41 -9.15 16.77
N THR A 44 -2.41 -9.06 15.90
CA THR A 44 -1.68 -7.82 15.66
C THR A 44 -2.39 -6.99 14.59
N TYR A 45 -2.68 -5.74 14.94
CA TYR A 45 -3.23 -4.73 14.05
C TYR A 45 -2.30 -3.52 14.00
N TYR A 46 -2.32 -2.80 12.88
CA TYR A 46 -1.62 -1.54 12.72
C TYR A 46 -2.63 -0.42 12.53
N VAL A 47 -2.64 0.54 13.44
CA VAL A 47 -3.51 1.70 13.37
C VAL A 47 -2.76 2.85 12.69
N ILE A 48 -3.29 3.27 11.54
CA ILE A 48 -2.83 4.45 10.81
C ILE A 48 -3.66 5.64 11.28
N LYS A 49 -2.99 6.69 11.73
CA LYS A 49 -3.58 8.00 12.01
C LYS A 49 -3.17 8.94 10.90
N ASP A 50 -4.14 9.41 10.12
CA ASP A 50 -3.89 10.42 9.09
C ASP A 50 -3.89 11.82 9.74
N PRO A 51 -2.75 12.53 9.77
CA PRO A 51 -2.70 13.86 10.35
C PRO A 51 -3.48 14.92 9.55
N VAL A 52 -3.84 14.65 8.29
CA VAL A 52 -4.54 15.59 7.41
C VAL A 52 -6.05 15.41 7.49
N SER A 53 -6.56 14.18 7.29
CA SER A 53 -8.01 13.91 7.35
C SER A 53 -8.54 13.68 8.76
N LEU A 54 -7.66 13.50 9.76
CA LEU A 54 -7.98 13.13 11.14
C LEU A 54 -8.73 11.79 11.26
N GLN A 55 -8.65 10.95 10.22
CA GLN A 55 -9.23 9.63 10.20
C GLN A 55 -8.26 8.56 10.71
N TYR A 56 -8.84 7.46 11.17
CA TYR A 56 -8.12 6.32 11.72
C TYR A 56 -8.47 5.08 10.92
N PHE A 57 -7.46 4.33 10.51
CA PHE A 57 -7.64 3.10 9.75
C PHE A 57 -6.90 1.98 10.44
N ARG A 58 -7.49 0.79 10.43
CA ARG A 58 -6.90 -0.40 11.03
C ARG A 58 -6.53 -1.35 9.91
N LEU A 59 -5.25 -1.66 9.81
CA LEU A 59 -4.71 -2.67 8.91
C LEU A 59 -4.42 -3.95 9.68
N THR A 60 -4.61 -5.09 9.01
CA THR A 60 -4.09 -6.37 9.48
C THR A 60 -2.55 -6.37 9.35
N ALA A 61 -1.88 -7.36 9.94
CA ALA A 61 -0.44 -7.52 9.75
C ALA A 61 -0.06 -7.74 8.27
N GLU A 62 -0.89 -8.45 7.52
CA GLU A 62 -0.68 -8.68 6.08
C GLU A 62 -0.82 -7.40 5.27
N ASP A 63 -1.89 -6.63 5.50
CA ASP A 63 -2.12 -5.38 4.77
C ASP A 63 -1.11 -4.30 5.15
N TYR A 64 -0.67 -4.28 6.42
CA TYR A 64 0.42 -3.40 6.83
C TYR A 64 1.72 -3.74 6.09
N TYR A 65 2.10 -5.02 6.05
CA TYR A 65 3.28 -5.43 5.30
C TYR A 65 3.15 -5.03 3.82
N LEU A 66 2.00 -5.31 3.20
CA LEU A 66 1.74 -4.91 1.82
C LEU A 66 1.87 -3.38 1.62
N ALA A 67 1.34 -2.56 2.55
CA ALA A 67 1.49 -1.11 2.51
C ALA A 67 2.96 -0.66 2.56
N THR A 68 3.81 -1.34 3.33
CA THR A 68 5.25 -0.99 3.40
C THR A 68 6.00 -1.28 2.10
N LEU A 69 5.43 -2.09 1.20
CA LEU A 69 6.03 -2.36 -0.11
C LEU A 69 5.87 -1.19 -1.09
N PHE A 70 4.90 -0.30 -0.87
CA PHE A 70 4.66 0.90 -1.67
C PHE A 70 5.70 1.97 -1.33
N ASP A 71 6.87 1.90 -1.96
CA ASP A 71 8.01 2.80 -1.72
C ASP A 71 8.27 3.79 -2.88
N GLY A 72 7.47 3.73 -3.94
CA GLY A 72 7.66 4.58 -5.13
C GLY A 72 8.76 4.10 -6.07
N ARG A 73 9.35 2.92 -5.82
CA ARG A 73 10.45 2.35 -6.61
C ARG A 73 10.14 0.96 -7.13
N ARG A 74 9.37 0.17 -6.38
CA ARG A 74 9.00 -1.19 -6.76
C ARG A 74 7.91 -1.21 -7.81
N SER A 75 8.03 -2.15 -8.75
CA SER A 75 6.95 -2.44 -9.69
C SER A 75 5.85 -3.28 -9.03
N PHE A 76 4.68 -3.30 -9.66
CA PHE A 76 3.55 -4.12 -9.25
C PHE A 76 3.93 -5.61 -9.11
N GLY A 77 4.66 -6.16 -10.09
CA GLY A 77 5.15 -7.54 -10.04
C GLY A 77 6.05 -7.80 -8.83
N GLN A 78 7.00 -6.90 -8.59
CA GLN A 78 7.91 -7.00 -7.44
C GLN A 78 7.14 -6.95 -6.11
N ILE A 79 6.14 -6.09 -6.00
CA ILE A 79 5.30 -5.99 -4.79
C ILE A 79 4.54 -7.31 -4.56
N ARG A 80 3.92 -7.87 -5.61
CA ARG A 80 3.26 -9.18 -5.53
C ARG A 80 4.23 -10.26 -5.09
N ASP A 81 5.39 -10.36 -5.72
CA ASP A 81 6.35 -11.44 -5.46
C ASP A 81 6.91 -11.36 -4.03
N LEU A 82 7.17 -10.15 -3.53
CA LEU A 82 7.59 -9.92 -2.14
C LEU A 82 6.48 -10.20 -1.13
N TYR A 83 5.22 -9.89 -1.48
CA TYR A 83 4.06 -10.21 -0.66
C TYR A 83 3.90 -11.72 -0.50
N VAL A 84 3.94 -12.44 -1.61
CA VAL A 84 3.84 -13.90 -1.66
C VAL A 84 5.03 -14.57 -0.95
N GLY A 85 6.23 -14.02 -1.11
CA GLY A 85 7.44 -14.52 -0.44
C GLY A 85 7.39 -14.39 1.09
N HIS A 86 6.74 -13.35 1.60
CA HIS A 86 6.60 -13.12 3.04
C HIS A 86 5.43 -13.90 3.66
N PHE A 87 4.38 -14.18 2.88
CA PHE A 87 3.21 -14.94 3.33
C PHE A 87 3.01 -16.20 2.47
N PRO A 88 3.78 -17.29 2.71
CA PRO A 88 3.73 -18.49 1.88
C PRO A 88 2.37 -19.18 1.88
N HIS A 89 1.57 -19.04 2.94
CA HIS A 89 0.21 -19.58 2.99
C HIS A 89 -0.68 -18.98 1.90
N VAL A 90 -0.51 -17.70 1.59
CA VAL A 90 -1.25 -17.01 0.52
C VAL A 90 -0.93 -17.65 -0.85
N ARG A 91 0.31 -18.10 -1.09
CA ARG A 91 0.67 -18.79 -2.33
C ARG A 91 -0.11 -20.08 -2.54
N LEU A 92 -0.46 -20.78 -1.46
CA LEU A 92 -1.14 -22.07 -1.51
C LEU A 92 -2.65 -21.91 -1.70
N GLU A 93 -3.20 -20.78 -1.27
CA GLU A 93 -4.64 -20.51 -1.26
C GLU A 93 -5.12 -19.75 -2.50
N TYR A 94 -4.26 -18.96 -3.14
CA TYR A 94 -4.65 -18.02 -4.19
C TYR A 94 -3.93 -18.29 -5.53
N SER A 95 -4.66 -18.15 -6.64
CA SER A 95 -4.07 -18.12 -7.98
C SER A 95 -3.20 -16.88 -8.17
N GLN A 96 -2.32 -16.89 -9.17
CA GLN A 96 -1.55 -15.71 -9.56
C GLN A 96 -2.48 -14.54 -9.95
N GLU A 97 -3.63 -14.84 -10.56
CA GLU A 97 -4.66 -13.84 -10.91
C GLU A 97 -5.27 -13.20 -9.66
N ASP A 98 -5.65 -14.00 -8.67
CA ASP A 98 -6.20 -13.52 -7.38
C ASP A 98 -5.19 -12.63 -6.64
N LEU A 99 -3.90 -12.98 -6.71
CA LEU A 99 -2.82 -12.20 -6.12
C LEU A 99 -2.64 -10.85 -6.82
N ASN A 100 -2.73 -10.83 -8.15
CA ASN A 100 -2.73 -9.58 -8.92
C ASN A 100 -3.93 -8.72 -8.51
N GLU A 101 -5.13 -9.29 -8.47
CA GLU A 101 -6.34 -8.58 -8.05
C GLU A 101 -6.24 -8.04 -6.61
N ARG A 102 -5.65 -8.80 -5.69
CA ARG A 102 -5.41 -8.38 -4.31
C ARG A 102 -4.52 -7.14 -4.25
N VAL A 103 -3.38 -7.15 -4.94
CA VAL A 103 -2.45 -6.00 -4.96
C VAL A 103 -3.11 -4.80 -5.63
N GLN A 104 -3.84 -5.01 -6.73
CA GLN A 104 -4.54 -3.95 -7.45
C GLN A 104 -5.64 -3.31 -6.60
N ARG A 105 -6.49 -4.12 -5.96
CA ARG A 105 -7.54 -3.64 -5.05
C ARG A 105 -6.95 -2.84 -3.91
N PHE A 106 -5.88 -3.34 -3.31
CA PHE A 106 -5.21 -2.64 -2.23
C PHE A 106 -4.57 -1.31 -2.67
N ALA A 107 -3.95 -1.27 -3.85
CA ALA A 107 -3.43 -0.02 -4.41
C ALA A 107 -4.55 1.01 -4.63
N ASN A 108 -5.71 0.57 -5.13
CA ASN A 108 -6.88 1.42 -5.31
C ASN A 108 -7.41 1.94 -3.97
N ASP A 109 -7.49 1.08 -2.94
CA ASP A 109 -7.92 1.48 -1.60
C ASP A 109 -6.98 2.57 -1.03
N LEU A 110 -5.66 2.38 -1.11
CA LEU A 110 -4.69 3.40 -0.68
C LEU A 110 -4.83 4.71 -1.47
N ALA A 111 -5.14 4.64 -2.76
CA ALA A 111 -5.36 5.81 -3.60
C ALA A 111 -6.63 6.57 -3.18
N LEU A 112 -7.75 5.85 -2.96
CA LEU A 112 -9.03 6.41 -2.50
C LEU A 112 -8.90 7.06 -1.12
N LEU A 113 -8.12 6.44 -0.23
CA LEU A 113 -7.80 6.98 1.10
C LEU A 113 -6.79 8.14 1.07
N GLN A 114 -6.27 8.51 -0.10
CA GLN A 114 -5.25 9.54 -0.27
C GLN A 114 -3.98 9.26 0.56
N PHE A 115 -3.66 7.97 0.72
CA PHE A 115 -2.50 7.48 1.46
C PHE A 115 -1.26 7.37 0.57
N LEU A 116 -1.46 7.30 -0.74
CA LEU A 116 -0.37 7.36 -1.69
C LEU A 116 0.13 8.79 -1.87
N GLN A 117 1.44 8.94 -1.95
CA GLN A 117 2.10 10.20 -2.23
C GLN A 117 1.81 10.58 -3.68
N ILE A 118 0.94 11.57 -3.85
CA ILE A 118 0.77 12.24 -5.14
C ILE A 118 2.10 12.94 -5.44
N GLN A 119 2.68 12.68 -6.61
CA GLN A 119 3.83 13.43 -7.12
C GLN A 119 3.45 14.91 -7.23
N GLY A 120 3.70 15.67 -6.16
CA GLY A 120 3.33 17.09 -6.07
C GLY A 120 3.19 17.60 -4.63
N GLN A 121 4.33 17.81 -3.95
CA GLN A 121 4.69 18.77 -2.90
C GLN A 121 3.61 19.66 -2.16
N ARG A 122 2.33 19.28 -2.04
CA ARG A 122 1.26 20.14 -1.48
C ARG A 122 0.69 19.68 -0.14
N LEU A 123 0.94 18.46 0.31
CA LEU A 123 0.40 17.96 1.58
C LEU A 123 1.22 18.37 2.81
N LYS A 124 2.57 18.35 2.74
CA LYS A 124 3.44 18.82 3.84
C LYS A 124 3.14 20.27 4.23
N ALA A 125 2.95 21.14 3.24
CA ALA A 125 2.58 22.54 3.45
C ALA A 125 1.24 22.70 4.20
N ARG A 126 0.26 21.82 3.94
CA ARG A 126 -1.03 21.82 4.65
C ARG A 126 -0.90 21.35 6.09
N TYR A 127 -0.12 20.30 6.34
CA TYR A 127 0.14 19.81 7.68
C TYR A 127 0.86 20.86 8.54
N GLU A 128 1.91 21.50 8.02
CA GLU A 128 2.62 22.55 8.74
C GLU A 128 1.73 23.77 9.03
N ALA A 129 0.89 24.16 8.07
CA ALA A 129 -0.09 25.22 8.29
C ALA A 129 -1.08 24.87 9.42
N ALA A 130 -1.59 23.63 9.46
CA ALA A 130 -2.47 23.16 10.53
C ALA A 130 -1.77 23.11 11.89
N ARG A 131 -0.51 22.66 11.93
CA ARG A 131 0.31 22.60 13.15
C ARG A 131 0.59 23.99 13.73
N LEU A 132 0.97 24.94 12.87
CA LEU A 132 1.19 26.34 13.25
C LEU A 132 -0.09 26.99 13.79
N ASN A 133 -1.24 26.71 13.17
CA ASN A 133 -2.54 27.21 13.62
C ASN A 133 -2.94 26.65 15.00
N LYS A 134 -2.57 25.39 15.31
CA LYS A 134 -2.80 24.79 16.63
C LYS A 134 -1.88 25.37 17.70
N ALA A 135 -0.61 25.63 17.35
CA ALA A 135 0.36 26.29 18.24
C ALA A 135 -0.07 27.72 18.61
N LYS A 136 -0.55 28.51 17.63
CA LYS A 136 -1.04 29.88 17.87
C LYS A 136 -2.25 29.94 18.81
N LYS A 137 -3.17 28.96 18.74
CA LYS A 137 -4.30 28.85 19.67
C LYS A 137 -3.84 28.55 21.10
N GLY A 138 -2.86 27.66 21.28
CA GLY A 138 -2.31 27.33 22.61
C GLY A 138 -1.60 28.49 23.31
N THR A 139 -0.94 29.37 22.55
CA THR A 139 -0.26 30.56 23.10
C THR A 139 -1.25 31.63 23.59
N PHE A 140 -2.41 31.78 22.94
CA PHE A 140 -3.43 32.76 23.35
C PHE A 140 -4.10 32.38 24.68
N TYR A 141 -4.35 31.09 24.92
CA TYR A 141 -4.89 30.61 26.20
C TYR A 141 -3.95 30.86 27.39
N ASN A 142 -2.63 30.81 27.18
CA ASN A 142 -1.65 31.10 28.23
C ASN A 142 -1.45 32.59 28.52
N ALA A 143 -1.71 33.47 27.54
CA ALA A 143 -1.56 34.91 27.72
C ALA A 143 -2.73 35.53 28.50
N VAL A 144 -3.96 35.05 28.25
CA VAL A 144 -5.17 35.56 28.93
C VAL A 144 -5.23 35.10 30.39
N ASN A 145 -4.71 33.90 30.71
CA ASN A 145 -4.70 33.38 32.08
C ASN A 145 -3.59 33.95 32.99
N LYS A 146 -2.81 34.92 32.48
CA LYS A 146 -1.81 35.69 33.25
C LYS A 146 -2.25 37.12 33.56
N LEU A 147 -3.45 37.52 33.12
CA LEU A 147 -3.99 38.87 33.30
C LEU A 147 -5.27 38.93 34.16
N PHE A 148 -5.63 37.82 34.80
CA PHE A 148 -6.67 37.73 35.83
C PHE A 148 -6.14 36.97 37.04
#